data_AF-A0A7X0GCT4-F1
#
_entry.id   AF-A0A7X0GCT4-F1
#
_cell.length_a   1.000
_cell.length_b   1.000
_cell.length_c   1.000
_cell.angle_alpha   90.00
_cell.angle_beta   90.00
_cell.angle_gamma   90.00
#
_symmetry.space_group_name_H-M   'P 1'
#
loop_
_entity.id
_entity.type
_entity.pdbx_description
1 polymer ?
#
loop_
_entity_poly.entity_id
_entity_poly.type
_entity_poly.pdbx_seq_one_letter_code
_entity_poly.pdbx_strand_id
1 'polypeptide(L)'
;MALLTWISVGLGVLGVIAGWQGFAPFFETLGRGLPRESPKPVWMIALAVVLLLLVVFVWLRSVASNRTQHFSPIPWFPALTGWGGRIGLARLQGTCPICEGRLKFYDKPTKWITYLETDRRKVTERRMAAECVRNADHWWPVDKTDLSRD
;
A
#
# COMPACT_ATOMS: atom_id res chain seq x y z
N MET A 1 -15.75 -11.47 -28.38
CA MET A 1 -15.23 -10.82 -27.15
C MET A 1 -15.94 -9.53 -26.76
N ALA A 2 -16.47 -8.73 -27.71
CA ALA A 2 -17.14 -7.46 -27.38
C ALA A 2 -18.55 -7.60 -26.76
N LEU A 3 -19.30 -8.68 -27.00
CA LEU A 3 -20.70 -8.75 -26.55
C LEU A 3 -20.85 -8.77 -25.00
N LEU A 4 -19.94 -9.46 -24.31
CA LEU A 4 -19.97 -9.59 -22.84
C LEU A 4 -19.56 -8.29 -22.13
N THR A 5 -18.67 -7.49 -22.73
CA THR A 5 -18.29 -6.18 -22.18
C THR A 5 -19.45 -5.20 -22.23
N TRP A 6 -20.24 -5.19 -23.31
CA TRP A 6 -21.44 -4.34 -23.42
C TRP A 6 -22.53 -4.71 -22.42
N ILE A 7 -22.70 -5.99 -22.09
CA ILE A 7 -23.65 -6.43 -21.06
C ILE A 7 -23.24 -5.94 -19.68
N SER A 8 -21.94 -5.99 -19.35
CA SER A 8 -21.43 -5.46 -18.07
C SER A 8 -21.59 -3.95 -17.95
N VAL A 9 -21.43 -3.20 -19.06
CA VAL A 9 -21.67 -1.76 -19.11
C VAL A 9 -23.16 -1.46 -18.94
N GLY A 10 -24.03 -2.21 -19.61
CA GLY A 10 -25.49 -2.07 -19.47
C GLY A 10 -25.95 -2.33 -18.03
N LEU A 11 -25.46 -3.40 -17.40
CA LEU A 11 -25.75 -3.70 -16.00
C LEU A 11 -25.21 -2.64 -15.03
N GLY A 12 -24.03 -2.08 -15.31
CA GLY A 12 -23.48 -0.97 -14.53
C GLY A 12 -24.33 0.30 -14.62
N VAL A 13 -24.76 0.67 -15.83
CA VAL A 13 -25.62 1.84 -16.06
C VAL A 13 -26.99 1.65 -15.40
N LEU A 14 -27.60 0.47 -15.54
CA LEU A 14 -28.87 0.14 -14.88
C LEU A 14 -28.75 0.15 -13.35
N GLY A 15 -27.63 -0.32 -12.80
CA GLY A 15 -27.35 -0.25 -11.37
C GLY A 15 -27.21 1.17 -10.84
N VAL A 16 -26.58 2.06 -11.61
CA VAL A 16 -26.47 3.49 -11.27
C VAL A 16 -27.84 4.19 -11.34
N ILE A 17 -28.65 3.88 -12.36
CA ILE A 17 -29.99 4.45 -12.51
C ILE A 17 -30.94 3.96 -11.41
N ALA A 18 -30.92 2.66 -11.09
CA ALA A 18 -31.72 2.11 -10.00
C ALA A 18 -31.25 2.63 -8.63
N GLY A 19 -29.93 2.78 -8.44
CA GLY A 19 -29.34 3.36 -7.24
C GLY A 19 -29.61 4.87 -7.08
N TRP A 20 -29.88 5.59 -8.17
CA TRP A 20 -30.15 7.02 -8.16
C TRP A 20 -31.40 7.40 -7.35
N GLN A 21 -32.40 6.50 -7.26
CA GLN A 21 -33.58 6.69 -6.43
C GLN A 21 -33.23 6.78 -4.93
N GLY A 22 -32.16 6.13 -4.48
CA GLY A 22 -31.66 6.23 -3.11
C GLY A 22 -30.99 7.57 -2.77
N PHE A 23 -30.59 8.34 -3.80
CA PHE A 23 -29.98 9.66 -3.65
C PHE A 23 -30.99 10.82 -3.77
N ALA A 24 -32.27 10.54 -4.06
CA ALA A 24 -33.33 11.55 -4.05
C ALA A 24 -33.34 12.44 -2.78
N PRO A 25 -33.28 11.90 -1.54
CA PRO A 25 -33.26 12.75 -0.35
C PRO A 25 -31.97 13.58 -0.21
N PHE A 26 -30.85 13.14 -0.80
CA PHE A 26 -29.59 13.89 -0.77
C PHE A 26 -29.67 15.17 -1.62
N PHE A 27 -30.21 15.07 -2.83
CA PHE A 27 -30.38 16.25 -3.71
C PHE A 27 -31.45 17.21 -3.20
N GLU A 28 -32.53 16.70 -2.59
CA GLU A 28 -33.53 17.54 -1.93
C GLU A 28 -32.95 18.33 -0.74
N THR A 29 -32.03 17.72 0.02
CA THR A 29 -31.34 18.37 1.13
C THR A 29 -30.32 19.42 0.65
N LEU A 30 -29.66 19.17 -0.49
CA LEU A 30 -28.72 20.11 -1.10
C LEU A 30 -29.41 21.36 -1.65
N GLY A 31 -30.65 21.22 -2.15
CA GLY A 31 -31.42 22.33 -2.74
C GLY A 31 -32.19 23.20 -1.74
N ARG A 32 -32.50 22.71 -0.53
CA ARG A 32 -33.33 23.45 0.45
C ARG A 32 -32.57 23.97 1.68
N GLY A 33 -31.26 23.80 1.75
CA GLY A 33 -30.48 24.13 2.94
C GLY A 33 -30.74 23.12 4.06
N LEU A 34 -29.72 22.90 4.90
CA LEU A 34 -29.71 21.84 5.92
C LEU A 34 -30.95 21.96 6.84
N PRO A 35 -31.89 21.01 6.82
CA PRO A 35 -33.01 21.02 7.75
C PRO A 35 -32.46 20.86 9.17
N ARG A 36 -32.96 21.71 10.07
CA ARG A 36 -32.67 21.71 11.51
C ARG A 36 -33.38 20.56 12.22
N GLU A 37 -33.40 19.38 11.62
CA GLU A 37 -33.84 18.14 12.24
C GLU A 37 -32.63 17.21 12.34
N SER A 38 -32.50 16.55 13.49
CA SER A 38 -31.40 15.62 13.75
C SER A 38 -31.35 14.56 12.65
N PRO A 39 -30.23 14.43 11.91
CA PRO A 39 -30.14 13.41 10.87
C PRO A 39 -30.34 12.04 11.53
N LYS A 40 -31.27 11.24 10.99
CA LYS A 40 -31.46 9.86 11.44
C LYS A 40 -30.09 9.17 11.43
N PRO A 41 -29.73 8.39 12.48
CA PRO A 41 -28.38 7.85 12.65
C PRO A 41 -27.91 7.00 11.45
N VAL A 42 -28.84 6.45 10.69
CA VAL A 42 -28.59 5.71 9.44
C VAL A 42 -27.79 6.53 8.41
N TRP A 43 -28.09 7.82 8.24
CA TRP A 43 -27.38 8.67 7.28
C TRP A 43 -25.97 9.03 7.73
N MET A 44 -25.76 9.20 9.04
CA MET A 44 -24.43 9.42 9.61
C MET A 44 -23.55 8.18 9.45
N ILE A 45 -24.12 6.98 9.67
CA ILE A 45 -23.41 5.71 9.45
C ILE A 45 -23.06 5.54 7.98
N ALA A 46 -23.98 5.81 7.06
CA ALA A 46 -23.71 5.74 5.63
C ALA A 46 -22.59 6.69 5.19
N LEU A 47 -22.61 7.95 5.66
CA LEU A 47 -21.56 8.92 5.39
C LEU A 47 -20.19 8.46 5.94
N ALA A 48 -20.18 7.93 7.16
CA ALA A 48 -18.96 7.41 7.79
C ALA A 48 -18.37 6.23 7.01
N VAL A 49 -19.20 5.30 6.52
CA VAL A 49 -18.77 4.18 5.67
C VAL A 49 -18.18 4.69 4.35
N VAL A 50 -18.82 5.66 3.70
CA VAL A 50 -18.31 6.25 2.45
C VAL A 50 -16.98 6.96 2.66
N LEU A 51 -16.85 7.74 3.74
CA LEU A 51 -15.59 8.40 4.10
C LEU A 51 -14.48 7.38 4.35
N LEU A 52 -14.78 6.30 5.09
CA LEU A 52 -13.82 5.23 5.35
C LEU A 52 -13.37 4.54 4.06
N LEU A 53 -14.30 4.23 3.15
CA LEU A 53 -13.97 3.66 1.84
C LEU A 53 -13.10 4.62 1.00
N LEU A 54 -13.38 5.92 1.03
CA LEU A 54 -12.56 6.94 0.36
C LEU A 54 -11.15 7.02 0.95
N VAL A 55 -10.99 6.98 2.27
CA VAL A 55 -9.69 6.97 2.94
C VAL A 55 -8.89 5.74 2.52
N VAL A 56 -9.51 4.56 2.54
CA VAL A 56 -8.86 3.31 2.10
C VAL A 56 -8.46 3.41 0.62
N PHE A 57 -9.34 3.93 -0.23
CA PHE A 57 -9.06 4.10 -1.65
C PHE A 57 -7.90 5.07 -1.92
N VAL A 58 -7.88 6.23 -1.26
CA VAL A 58 -6.80 7.22 -1.38
C VAL A 58 -5.49 6.66 -0.82
N TRP A 59 -5.54 5.91 0.27
CA TRP A 59 -4.36 5.24 0.82
C TRP A 59 -3.79 4.21 -0.15
N LEU A 60 -4.63 3.32 -0.70
CA LEU A 60 -4.22 2.35 -1.71
C LEU A 60 -3.66 3.04 -2.97
N ARG A 61 -4.30 4.11 -3.43
CA ARG A 61 -3.84 4.89 -4.58
C ARG A 61 -2.51 5.60 -4.28
N SER A 62 -2.33 6.13 -3.07
CA SER A 62 -1.08 6.74 -2.62
C SER A 62 0.04 5.71 -2.58
N VAL A 63 -0.21 4.52 -2.01
CA VAL A 63 0.76 3.40 -2.00
C VAL A 63 1.10 2.93 -3.42
N ALA A 64 0.13 2.96 -4.35
CA ALA A 64 0.34 2.57 -5.74
C ALA A 64 1.02 3.67 -6.59
N SER A 65 0.88 4.94 -6.20
CA SER A 65 1.44 6.11 -6.89
C SER A 65 2.81 6.52 -6.35
N ASN A 66 3.03 6.35 -5.06
CA ASN A 66 4.31 6.61 -4.42
C ASN A 66 5.17 5.38 -4.68
N ARG A 67 6.30 5.55 -5.37
CA ARG A 67 7.29 4.48 -5.67
C ARG A 67 8.02 4.01 -4.41
N THR A 68 7.33 3.91 -3.29
CA THR A 68 7.86 3.44 -2.02
C THR A 68 7.89 1.93 -2.06
N GLN A 69 9.04 1.37 -2.41
CA GLN A 69 9.32 -0.04 -2.18
C GLN A 69 9.44 -0.24 -0.67
N HIS A 70 8.38 -0.79 -0.08
CA HIS A 70 8.41 -1.20 1.31
C HIS A 70 8.97 -2.60 1.39
N PHE A 71 10.28 -2.66 1.65
CA PHE A 71 10.96 -3.89 2.01
C PHE A 71 10.56 -4.25 3.44
N SER A 72 10.06 -5.48 3.61
CA SER A 72 9.77 -5.99 4.94
C SER A 72 11.06 -6.08 5.76
N PRO A 73 11.03 -5.78 7.08
CA PRO A 73 12.17 -6.04 7.96
C PRO A 73 12.47 -7.54 8.09
N ILE A 74 11.59 -8.41 7.59
CA ILE A 74 11.69 -9.86 7.67
C ILE A 74 12.15 -10.41 6.31
N PRO A 75 13.28 -11.14 6.24
CA PRO A 75 13.90 -11.56 4.97
C PRO A 75 13.14 -12.65 4.20
N TRP A 76 12.11 -13.25 4.79
CA TRP A 76 11.29 -14.28 4.12
C TRP A 76 10.08 -13.72 3.40
N PHE A 77 9.63 -12.51 3.76
CA PHE A 77 8.48 -11.90 3.11
C PHE A 77 8.87 -11.31 1.75
N PRO A 78 8.05 -11.50 0.70
CA PRO A 78 8.23 -10.81 -0.57
C PRO A 78 8.21 -9.29 -0.37
N ALA A 79 9.04 -8.58 -1.13
CA ALA A 79 9.06 -7.12 -1.11
C ALA A 79 7.77 -6.59 -1.76
N LEU A 80 7.10 -5.66 -1.09
CA LEU A 80 5.99 -4.93 -1.70
C LEU A 80 6.55 -3.80 -2.55
N THR A 81 6.26 -3.85 -3.85
CA THR A 81 6.66 -2.82 -4.81
C THR A 81 5.41 -2.16 -5.38
N GLY A 82 5.35 -0.83 -5.31
CA GLY A 82 4.35 -0.04 -6.04
C GLY A 82 4.98 0.45 -7.34
N TRP A 83 4.62 -0.15 -8.48
CA TRP A 83 5.09 0.31 -9.80
C TRP A 83 3.90 0.57 -10.72
N GLY A 84 3.79 1.79 -11.24
CA GLY A 84 2.84 2.15 -12.30
C GLY A 84 1.37 1.96 -11.93
N GLY A 85 1.00 2.14 -10.66
CA GLY A 85 -0.38 1.94 -10.20
C GLY A 85 -0.75 0.48 -9.89
N ARG A 86 0.22 -0.43 -9.85
CA ARG A 86 0.05 -1.84 -9.46
C ARG A 86 0.90 -2.17 -8.24
N ILE A 87 0.32 -2.94 -7.31
CA ILE A 87 1.06 -3.51 -6.17
C ILE A 87 1.60 -4.87 -6.63
N GLY A 88 2.93 -4.97 -6.73
CA GLY A 88 3.65 -6.18 -7.11
C GLY A 88 4.39 -6.77 -5.92
N LEU A 89 4.29 -8.09 -5.76
CA LEU A 89 5.12 -8.86 -4.84
C LEU A 89 6.39 -9.29 -5.59
N ALA A 90 7.51 -8.64 -5.28
CA ALA A 90 8.80 -8.97 -5.89
C ALA A 90 9.63 -9.84 -4.94
N ARG A 91 10.17 -10.94 -5.45
CA ARG A 91 11.14 -11.77 -4.73
C ARG A 91 12.50 -11.62 -5.39
N LEU A 92 13.34 -10.76 -4.81
CA LEU A 92 14.70 -10.56 -5.28
C LEU A 92 15.53 -11.83 -5.03
N GLN A 93 16.25 -12.27 -6.06
CA GLN A 93 17.14 -13.42 -6.00
C GLN A 93 18.51 -13.00 -6.52
N GLY A 94 19.55 -13.52 -5.88
CA GLY A 94 20.93 -13.24 -6.26
C GLY A 94 21.88 -14.25 -5.63
N THR A 95 23.07 -14.32 -6.19
CA THR A 95 24.14 -15.23 -5.75
C THR A 95 25.25 -14.41 -5.13
N CYS A 96 25.76 -14.88 -3.99
CA CYS A 96 26.88 -14.25 -3.30
C CYS A 96 28.15 -14.38 -4.16
N PRO A 97 28.85 -13.28 -4.48
CA PRO A 97 30.04 -13.32 -5.33
C PRO A 97 31.24 -14.00 -4.66
N ILE A 98 31.22 -14.18 -3.33
CA ILE A 98 32.35 -14.76 -2.58
C ILE A 98 32.21 -16.27 -2.41
N CYS A 99 31.01 -16.75 -2.08
CA CYS A 99 30.79 -18.13 -1.67
C CYS A 99 29.68 -18.84 -2.45
N GLU A 100 29.17 -18.22 -3.51
CA GLU A 100 28.11 -18.74 -4.39
C GLU A 100 26.81 -19.15 -3.65
N GLY A 101 26.65 -18.70 -2.41
CA GLY A 101 25.45 -18.91 -1.62
C GLY A 101 24.31 -18.00 -2.07
N ARG A 102 23.07 -18.36 -1.73
CA ARG A 102 21.91 -17.50 -1.99
C ARG A 102 22.00 -16.21 -1.18
N LEU A 103 21.55 -15.10 -1.78
CA LEU A 103 21.37 -13.80 -1.12
C LEU A 103 19.92 -13.64 -0.65
N LYS A 104 19.75 -13.03 0.53
CA LYS A 104 18.47 -12.53 1.07
C LYS A 104 18.47 -11.01 1.01
N PHE A 105 17.34 -10.42 0.63
CA PHE A 105 17.17 -8.98 0.51
C PHE A 105 16.17 -8.49 1.56
N TYR A 106 16.57 -7.55 2.41
CA TYR A 106 15.71 -6.98 3.44
C TYR A 106 16.27 -5.63 3.94
N ASP A 107 15.46 -4.88 4.69
CA ASP A 107 15.89 -3.64 5.33
C ASP A 107 16.71 -3.96 6.59
N LYS A 108 18.03 -4.11 6.40
CA LYS A 108 19.00 -4.38 7.46
C LYS A 108 19.22 -3.13 8.31
N PRO A 109 19.13 -3.24 9.65
CA PRO A 109 19.46 -2.14 10.53
C PRO A 109 20.97 -1.89 10.54
N THR A 110 21.38 -0.65 10.26
CA THR A 110 22.80 -0.27 10.09
C THR A 110 23.28 0.65 11.21
N LYS A 111 22.38 1.42 11.82
CA LYS A 111 22.70 2.30 12.95
C LYS A 111 21.74 2.10 14.11
N TRP A 112 22.29 2.29 15.31
CA TRP A 112 21.60 2.13 16.57
C TRP A 112 22.00 3.26 17.50
N ILE A 113 21.08 3.71 18.33
CA ILE A 113 21.38 4.50 19.52
C ILE A 113 21.24 3.56 20.72
N THR A 114 22.28 3.54 21.56
CA THR A 114 22.26 2.85 22.85
C THR A 114 21.96 3.87 23.93
N TYR A 115 20.85 3.70 24.66
CA TYR A 115 20.54 4.54 25.81
C TYR A 115 21.28 3.96 27.03
N LEU A 116 22.34 4.65 27.46
CA LEU A 116 23.21 4.23 28.59
C LEU A 116 22.44 3.98 29.89
N GLU A 117 21.32 4.67 30.08
CA GLU A 117 20.51 4.62 31.30
C GLU A 117 19.62 3.37 31.40
N THR A 118 19.34 2.70 30.28
CA THR A 118 18.40 1.54 30.25
C THR A 118 18.96 0.32 29.52
N ASP A 119 20.19 0.38 29.02
CA ASP A 119 20.83 -0.59 28.12
C ASP A 119 19.94 -1.00 26.91
N ARG A 120 18.97 -0.15 26.55
CA ARG A 120 18.07 -0.38 25.42
C ARG A 120 18.73 0.14 24.15
N ARG A 121 18.71 -0.69 23.10
CA ARG A 121 19.17 -0.34 21.76
C ARG A 121 17.97 -0.03 20.87
N LYS A 122 17.95 1.15 20.25
CA LYS A 122 16.94 1.54 19.27
C LYS A 122 17.57 1.69 17.90
N VAL A 123 17.01 0.99 16.91
CA VAL A 123 17.42 1.13 15.50
C VAL A 123 17.04 2.54 15.02
N THR A 124 18.01 3.28 14.52
CA THR A 124 17.81 4.64 13.96
C THR A 124 17.83 4.67 12.45
N GLU A 125 18.59 3.79 11.82
CA GLU A 125 18.70 3.73 10.36
C GLU A 125 18.59 2.28 9.88
N ARG A 126 17.83 2.08 8.81
CA ARG A 126 17.75 0.84 8.06
C ARG A 126 18.12 1.11 6.62
N ARG A 127 18.91 0.22 6.02
CA ARG A 127 19.21 0.25 4.60
C ARG A 127 18.86 -1.09 3.97
N MET A 128 18.42 -1.04 2.72
CA MET A 128 18.23 -2.26 1.94
C MET A 128 19.60 -2.92 1.78
N ALA A 129 19.69 -4.20 2.12
CA ALA A 129 20.92 -4.96 2.05
C ALA A 129 20.68 -6.30 1.35
N ALA A 130 21.63 -6.69 0.51
CA ALA A 130 21.78 -8.05 0.04
C ALA A 130 22.75 -8.77 0.98
N GLU A 131 22.27 -9.73 1.76
CA GLU A 131 23.08 -10.50 2.71
C GLU A 131 23.15 -11.96 2.30
N CYS A 132 24.30 -12.61 2.42
CA CYS A 132 24.42 -14.04 2.16
C CYS A 132 23.73 -14.86 3.24
N VAL A 133 23.00 -15.90 2.83
CA VAL A 133 22.39 -16.86 3.76
C VAL A 133 23.45 -17.72 4.46
N ARG A 134 24.61 -17.94 3.84
CA ARG A 134 25.70 -18.77 4.41
C ARG A 134 26.60 -18.00 5.39
N ASN A 135 26.84 -16.71 5.14
CA ASN A 135 27.71 -15.87 5.98
C ASN A 135 27.12 -14.46 6.11
N ALA A 136 26.81 -14.03 7.34
CA ALA A 136 26.25 -12.72 7.64
C ALA A 136 27.22 -11.55 7.39
N ASP A 137 28.53 -11.82 7.34
CA ASP A 137 29.55 -10.82 7.02
C ASP A 137 29.54 -10.45 5.53
N HIS A 138 29.06 -11.35 4.67
CA HIS A 138 28.90 -11.10 3.24
C HIS A 138 27.60 -10.34 3.01
N TRP A 139 27.65 -9.02 3.17
CA TRP A 139 26.51 -8.16 2.88
C TRP A 139 26.90 -6.89 2.15
N TRP A 140 26.00 -6.41 1.30
CA TRP A 140 26.19 -5.21 0.48
C TRP A 140 24.96 -4.31 0.58
N PRO A 141 25.13 -2.98 0.75
CA PRO A 141 24.02 -2.04 0.67
C PRO A 141 23.51 -1.94 -0.77
N VAL A 142 22.19 -1.93 -0.93
CA VAL A 142 21.51 -1.73 -2.21
C VAL A 142 20.79 -0.39 -2.15
N ASP A 143 21.00 0.46 -3.15
CA ASP A 143 20.26 1.70 -3.25
C ASP A 143 18.84 1.43 -3.78
N LYS A 144 17.83 1.97 -3.10
CA LYS A 144 16.43 1.86 -3.54
C LYS A 144 16.17 2.66 -4.83
N THR A 145 17.03 3.61 -5.15
CA THR A 145 16.87 4.56 -6.26
C THR A 145 17.39 4.01 -7.61
N ASP A 146 18.35 3.08 -7.57
CA ASP A 146 19.04 2.57 -8.77
C ASP A 146 18.31 1.43 -9.51
N LEU A 147 17.25 0.84 -8.92
CA LEU A 147 16.43 -0.19 -9.59
C LEU A 147 15.54 0.35 -10.73
N SER A 148 15.73 1.61 -11.15
CA SER A 148 14.92 2.30 -12.16
C SER A 148 15.55 2.33 -13.55
N ARG A 149 16.69 1.67 -13.75
CA ARG A 149 17.49 1.74 -14.98
C ARG A 149 17.82 0.37 -15.57
N ASP A 150 16.82 -0.49 -15.71
CA ASP A 150 16.88 -1.70 -16.56
C ASP A 150 15.59 -1.82 -17.39
#